data_AF-S8FKY8-F1
#
_entry.id   AF-S8FKY8-F1
#
_cell.length_a   1.000
_cell.length_b   1.000
_cell.length_c   1.000
_cell.angle_alpha   90.00
_cell.angle_beta   90.00
_cell.angle_gamma   90.00
#
_symmetry.space_group_name_H-M   'P 1'
#
loop_
_entity.id
_entity.type
_entity.pdbx_description
1 polymer ?
#
loop_
_entity_poly.entity_id
_entity_poly.type
_entity_poly.pdbx_seq_one_letter_code
_entity_poly.pdbx_strand_id
1 'polypeptide(L)'
;MKRIFILTALFAAVIGSAVGQTEIRTAEELVAIGTDRETLSGSYILMNDLTLDDWVPIGRMDKDGETAFDGTLDGNGHTITINGFSTDTDNTACVGLFGLIGEKGVVKSLRITGKLTYTDKLDILYIGAFAGVNMGLITCCVSSVDLTCEYIKSGAKTKTKHLFVYEKGQFGGCVAGINYGNISHCYSDGTIRVTQGRAAGIAAGNGKGVKGSFGISVGSKGMSMSAAPGNLPLVTKRISYCYSTASIFGKTDEEGRGLIKVVGAANGLVSILRSESSVVYHCVALNKELEARGDGKAFAQASPFPQAILGITGVEAPIFQFYYCEEIPIRRYVNDKLLETKKLSPKRAVSLSATQEESWWRLPDGLDKKEQRYIPGFPFGTDDTAPWQWDAQRKRPVLYWETTEKKNE
;
A
#
# COMPACT_ATOMS: atom_id res chain seq x y z
N MET A 1 20.93 -11.35 -25.23
CA MET A 1 20.49 -11.21 -26.64
C MET A 1 19.02 -10.81 -26.81
N LYS A 2 18.08 -11.25 -25.95
CA LYS A 2 16.65 -10.84 -26.06
C LYS A 2 16.37 -9.34 -25.83
N ARG A 3 17.15 -8.62 -25.01
CA ARG A 3 16.91 -7.20 -24.67
C ARG A 3 17.28 -6.18 -25.76
N ILE A 4 18.20 -6.52 -26.67
CA ILE A 4 18.66 -5.59 -27.72
C ILE A 4 17.63 -5.49 -28.87
N PHE A 5 16.83 -6.54 -29.09
CA PHE A 5 15.77 -6.53 -30.10
C PHE A 5 14.46 -5.86 -29.63
N ILE A 6 14.32 -5.52 -28.34
CA ILE A 6 13.09 -4.92 -27.80
C ILE A 6 13.13 -3.38 -27.90
N LEU A 7 14.32 -2.75 -27.89
CA LEU A 7 14.45 -1.30 -28.04
C LEU A 7 13.91 -0.78 -29.39
N THR A 8 13.84 -1.64 -30.41
CA THR A 8 13.35 -1.29 -31.75
C THR A 8 11.82 -1.31 -31.85
N ALA A 9 11.10 -1.90 -30.89
CA ALA A 9 9.64 -2.00 -30.92
C ALA A 9 8.93 -0.73 -30.40
N LEU A 10 9.57 0.05 -29.52
CA LEU A 10 8.94 1.26 -28.97
C LEU A 10 8.81 2.41 -30.00
N PHE A 11 9.51 2.33 -31.14
CA PHE A 11 9.41 3.33 -32.20
C PHE A 11 8.24 3.11 -33.17
N ALA A 12 7.47 2.02 -33.02
CA ALA A 12 6.40 1.66 -33.95
C ALA A 12 4.97 1.70 -33.37
N ALA A 13 4.81 1.98 -32.07
CA ALA A 13 3.49 2.07 -31.42
C ALA A 13 3.19 3.49 -30.92
N VAL A 14 3.32 4.50 -31.79
CA VAL A 14 2.67 5.80 -31.58
C VAL A 14 1.45 5.84 -32.48
N ILE A 15 0.40 5.11 -32.08
CA ILE A 15 -0.95 5.42 -32.52
C ILE A 15 -1.53 6.24 -31.38
N GLY A 16 -1.46 7.56 -31.54
CA GLY A 16 -1.88 8.50 -30.51
C GLY A 16 -3.35 8.27 -30.15
N SER A 17 -3.60 7.98 -28.88
CA SER A 17 -4.93 8.15 -28.29
C SER A 17 -5.31 9.64 -28.32
N ALA A 18 -6.60 9.95 -28.28
CA ALA A 18 -7.13 11.32 -28.28
C ALA A 18 -6.63 12.21 -27.11
N VAL A 19 -5.86 11.65 -26.18
CA VAL A 19 -5.37 12.28 -24.94
C VAL A 19 -3.83 12.40 -24.91
N GLY A 20 -3.12 11.98 -25.98
CA GLY A 20 -1.65 12.03 -26.01
C GLY A 20 -0.96 11.00 -25.12
N GLN A 21 -1.67 9.93 -24.73
CA GLN A 21 -1.13 8.80 -23.97
C GLN A 21 -0.72 7.66 -24.92
N THR A 22 0.36 6.97 -24.58
CA THR A 22 0.81 5.75 -25.25
C THR A 22 -0.09 4.58 -24.83
N GLU A 23 -0.68 3.91 -25.81
CA GLU A 23 -1.59 2.81 -25.54
C GLU A 23 -0.83 1.50 -25.27
N ILE A 24 -1.27 0.73 -24.29
CA ILE A 24 -0.71 -0.58 -23.91
C ILE A 24 -1.80 -1.64 -24.11
N ARG A 25 -1.55 -2.59 -24.99
CA ARG A 25 -2.45 -3.70 -25.36
C ARG A 25 -1.93 -5.07 -24.96
N THR A 26 -0.64 -5.18 -24.69
CA THR A 26 0.07 -6.44 -24.45
C THR A 26 0.95 -6.36 -23.22
N ALA A 27 1.29 -7.53 -22.66
CA ALA A 27 2.23 -7.63 -21.54
C ALA A 27 3.62 -7.12 -21.94
N GLU A 28 4.05 -7.38 -23.18
CA GLU A 28 5.34 -6.96 -23.71
C GLU A 28 5.48 -5.43 -23.78
N GLU A 29 4.42 -4.72 -24.19
CA GLU A 29 4.38 -3.25 -24.17
C GLU A 29 4.45 -2.71 -22.74
N LEU A 30 3.79 -3.37 -21.77
CA LEU A 30 3.85 -2.98 -20.37
C LEU A 30 5.26 -3.20 -19.79
N VAL A 31 5.91 -4.33 -20.09
CA VAL A 31 7.31 -4.62 -19.71
C VAL A 31 8.26 -3.56 -20.27
N ALA A 32 7.94 -2.95 -21.41
CA ALA A 32 8.75 -1.93 -22.04
C ALA A 32 8.74 -0.59 -21.27
N ILE A 33 7.83 -0.38 -20.31
CA ILE A 33 7.85 0.74 -19.33
C ILE A 33 8.94 0.47 -18.26
N GLY A 34 10.14 0.09 -18.70
CA GLY A 34 11.16 -0.57 -17.90
C GLY A 34 11.94 0.35 -16.98
N THR A 35 13.27 0.34 -17.09
CA THR A 35 14.16 1.09 -16.17
C THR A 35 14.93 2.23 -16.83
N ASP A 36 14.62 2.55 -18.09
CA ASP A 36 15.16 3.75 -18.72
C ASP A 36 14.33 4.97 -18.31
N ARG A 37 14.98 6.13 -18.27
CA ARG A 37 14.40 7.35 -17.68
C ARG A 37 13.26 7.95 -18.51
N GLU A 38 13.28 7.73 -19.82
CA GLU A 38 12.27 8.27 -20.73
C GLU A 38 10.96 7.51 -20.58
N THR A 39 11.00 6.18 -20.65
CA THR A 39 9.79 5.35 -20.47
C THR A 39 9.21 5.48 -19.06
N LEU A 40 10.05 5.59 -18.03
CA LEU A 40 9.60 5.78 -16.66
C LEU A 40 8.88 7.13 -16.40
N SER A 41 8.95 8.08 -17.34
CA SER A 41 8.27 9.38 -17.25
C SER A 41 7.10 9.52 -18.23
N GLY A 42 6.80 8.47 -19.01
CA GLY A 42 5.75 8.49 -20.03
C GLY A 42 4.32 8.48 -19.47
N SER A 43 3.35 8.73 -20.34
CA SER A 43 1.92 8.60 -20.01
C SER A 43 1.32 7.45 -20.79
N TYR A 44 0.71 6.50 -20.08
CA TYR A 44 0.28 5.22 -20.59
C TYR A 44 -1.18 4.96 -20.25
N ILE A 45 -1.88 4.27 -21.16
CA ILE A 45 -3.25 3.85 -20.96
C ILE A 45 -3.43 2.38 -21.38
N LEU A 46 -4.01 1.56 -20.52
CA LEU A 46 -4.36 0.19 -20.88
C LEU A 46 -5.58 0.16 -21.79
N MET A 47 -5.53 -0.70 -22.79
CA MET A 47 -6.63 -0.91 -23.74
C MET A 47 -7.25 -2.31 -23.64
N ASN A 48 -6.62 -3.19 -22.86
CA ASN A 48 -7.05 -4.57 -22.64
C ASN A 48 -6.67 -5.01 -21.23
N ASP A 49 -7.35 -6.05 -20.76
CA ASP A 49 -6.86 -6.83 -19.62
C ASP A 49 -5.57 -7.56 -19.99
N LEU A 50 -4.62 -7.60 -19.06
CA LEU A 50 -3.30 -8.21 -19.27
C LEU A 50 -3.06 -9.33 -18.26
N THR A 51 -2.29 -10.33 -18.67
CA THR A 51 -1.76 -11.36 -17.77
C THR A 51 -0.24 -11.30 -17.80
N LEU A 52 0.37 -11.28 -16.62
CA LEU A 52 1.81 -11.12 -16.41
C LEU A 52 2.37 -12.35 -15.70
N ASP A 53 3.26 -13.05 -16.39
CA ASP A 53 4.02 -14.17 -15.87
C ASP A 53 5.47 -13.74 -15.63
N ASP A 54 6.11 -14.23 -14.57
CA ASP A 54 7.51 -13.91 -14.22
C ASP A 54 7.78 -12.39 -14.20
N TRP A 55 6.87 -11.63 -13.58
CA TRP A 55 6.85 -10.17 -13.64
C TRP A 55 8.03 -9.52 -12.93
N VAL A 56 8.70 -8.59 -13.62
CA VAL A 56 9.72 -7.72 -13.02
C VAL A 56 9.08 -6.37 -12.72
N PRO A 57 9.10 -5.88 -11.46
CA PRO A 57 8.46 -4.62 -11.11
C PRO A 57 8.97 -3.41 -11.91
N ILE A 58 8.05 -2.53 -12.32
CA ILE A 58 8.38 -1.24 -12.96
C ILE A 58 8.90 -0.27 -11.90
N GLY A 59 10.02 0.37 -12.19
CA GLY A 59 10.75 1.15 -11.20
C GLY A 59 11.33 0.27 -10.09
N ARG A 60 12.54 0.60 -9.62
CA ARG A 60 13.29 -0.23 -8.68
C ARG A 60 14.05 0.57 -7.64
N MET A 61 14.32 -0.09 -6.54
CA MET A 61 15.28 0.34 -5.55
C MET A 61 16.36 -0.74 -5.45
N ASP A 62 17.54 -0.40 -5.93
CA ASP A 62 18.68 -1.32 -5.98
C ASP A 62 19.89 -0.73 -5.22
N LYS A 63 21.01 -1.44 -5.28
CA LYS A 63 22.27 -1.01 -4.65
C LYS A 63 22.86 0.26 -5.26
N ASP A 64 22.54 0.55 -6.52
CA ASP A 64 23.10 1.64 -7.32
C ASP A 64 22.22 2.90 -7.25
N GLY A 65 20.95 2.77 -6.85
CA GLY A 65 20.10 3.90 -6.54
C GLY A 65 18.59 3.61 -6.63
N GLU A 66 17.84 4.68 -6.74
CA GLU A 66 16.40 4.66 -6.93
C GLU A 66 16.10 5.04 -8.38
N THR A 67 15.39 4.17 -9.10
CA THR A 67 14.86 4.45 -10.44
C THR A 67 13.35 4.37 -10.35
N ALA A 68 12.69 5.51 -10.15
CA ALA A 68 11.26 5.55 -9.86
C ALA A 68 10.42 5.73 -11.14
N PHE A 69 9.20 5.20 -11.14
CA PHE A 69 8.19 5.55 -12.13
C PHE A 69 7.57 6.91 -11.80
N ASP A 70 7.88 7.91 -12.61
CA ASP A 70 7.38 9.30 -12.50
C ASP A 70 6.35 9.64 -13.59
N GLY A 71 5.92 8.63 -14.37
CA GLY A 71 4.93 8.72 -15.42
C GLY A 71 3.48 8.54 -14.93
N THR A 72 2.56 8.35 -15.86
CA THR A 72 1.16 7.99 -15.57
C THR A 72 0.82 6.63 -16.18
N LEU A 73 0.24 5.73 -15.40
CA LEU A 73 -0.42 4.53 -15.90
C LEU A 73 -1.91 4.61 -15.56
N ASP A 74 -2.72 4.82 -16.59
CA ASP A 74 -4.17 4.73 -16.53
C ASP A 74 -4.60 3.31 -16.89
N GLY A 75 -5.17 2.59 -15.93
CA GLY A 75 -5.73 1.26 -16.18
C GLY A 75 -7.00 1.28 -17.02
N ASN A 76 -7.65 2.43 -17.18
CA ASN A 76 -8.87 2.58 -17.99
C ASN A 76 -9.97 1.56 -17.63
N GLY A 77 -10.04 1.16 -16.36
CA GLY A 77 -10.97 0.15 -15.85
C GLY A 77 -10.55 -1.30 -16.10
N HIS A 78 -9.44 -1.55 -16.81
CA HIS A 78 -8.94 -2.89 -17.10
C HIS A 78 -8.28 -3.57 -15.90
N THR A 79 -8.10 -4.89 -16.05
CA THR A 79 -7.49 -5.75 -15.05
C THR A 79 -6.12 -6.25 -15.49
N ILE A 80 -5.15 -6.16 -14.58
CA ILE A 80 -3.88 -6.88 -14.68
C ILE A 80 -3.92 -8.10 -13.75
N THR A 81 -3.72 -9.29 -14.31
CA THR A 81 -3.52 -10.53 -13.56
C THR A 81 -2.04 -10.83 -13.44
N ILE A 82 -1.50 -10.88 -12.23
CA ILE A 82 -0.10 -11.26 -11.99
C ILE A 82 -0.07 -12.71 -11.49
N ASN A 83 0.65 -13.58 -12.20
CA ASN A 83 0.78 -15.00 -11.85
C ASN A 83 2.08 -15.34 -11.11
N GLY A 84 3.09 -14.47 -11.19
CA GLY A 84 4.34 -14.65 -10.49
C GLY A 84 5.24 -13.43 -10.60
N PHE A 85 6.11 -13.23 -9.61
CA PHE A 85 7.19 -12.25 -9.67
C PHE A 85 8.50 -12.95 -10.02
N SER A 86 9.32 -12.26 -10.79
CA SER A 86 10.65 -12.75 -11.11
C SER A 86 11.56 -12.73 -9.90
N THR A 87 12.25 -13.84 -9.68
CA THR A 87 13.26 -13.99 -8.62
C THR A 87 14.66 -13.55 -9.08
N ASP A 88 14.84 -13.30 -10.37
CA ASP A 88 16.12 -12.96 -11.01
C ASP A 88 16.28 -11.44 -11.17
N THR A 89 16.06 -10.69 -10.09
CA THR A 89 16.14 -9.22 -10.14
C THR A 89 17.11 -8.65 -9.10
N ASP A 90 17.87 -7.63 -9.51
CA ASP A 90 18.65 -6.77 -8.61
C ASP A 90 17.74 -5.78 -7.83
N ASN A 91 16.41 -5.97 -7.86
CA ASN A 91 15.45 -5.13 -7.14
C ASN A 91 15.40 -5.62 -5.69
N THR A 92 16.12 -4.92 -4.82
CA THR A 92 16.65 -5.51 -3.58
C THR A 92 15.73 -5.40 -2.36
N ALA A 93 14.47 -4.93 -2.51
CA ALA A 93 13.46 -4.94 -1.42
C ALA A 93 12.03 -4.51 -1.80
N CYS A 94 11.71 -4.09 -3.03
CA CYS A 94 10.42 -3.45 -3.33
C CYS A 94 9.63 -4.22 -4.41
N VAL A 95 8.51 -4.85 -4.06
CA VAL A 95 7.79 -5.77 -4.96
C VAL A 95 6.34 -5.34 -5.15
N GLY A 96 5.85 -5.46 -6.38
CA GLY A 96 4.50 -5.14 -6.83
C GLY A 96 4.45 -5.03 -8.35
N LEU A 97 3.34 -4.53 -8.91
CA LEU A 97 3.35 -4.09 -10.31
C LEU A 97 4.48 -3.07 -10.54
N PHE A 98 4.62 -2.14 -9.59
CA PHE A 98 5.72 -1.23 -9.45
C PHE A 98 6.59 -1.59 -8.25
N GLY A 99 7.91 -1.49 -8.39
CA GLY A 99 8.80 -1.52 -7.23
C GLY A 99 8.73 -0.18 -6.51
N LEU A 100 8.93 0.91 -7.25
CA LEU A 100 8.95 2.27 -6.74
C LEU A 100 8.18 3.22 -7.65
N ILE A 101 7.10 3.81 -7.13
CA ILE A 101 6.41 4.95 -7.75
C ILE A 101 7.02 6.23 -7.19
N GLY A 102 7.48 7.12 -8.07
CA GLY A 102 8.09 8.41 -7.73
C GLY A 102 7.07 9.49 -7.39
N GLU A 103 7.52 10.67 -6.97
CA GLU A 103 6.63 11.74 -6.49
C GLU A 103 5.70 12.28 -7.59
N LYS A 104 6.06 12.12 -8.86
CA LYS A 104 5.21 12.50 -10.00
C LYS A 104 4.38 11.34 -10.55
N GLY A 105 4.69 10.12 -10.11
CA GLY A 105 4.04 8.91 -10.59
C GLY A 105 2.55 8.90 -10.26
N VAL A 106 1.73 8.55 -11.24
CA VAL A 106 0.28 8.39 -11.09
C VAL A 106 -0.13 7.01 -11.60
N VAL A 107 -0.79 6.23 -10.76
CA VAL A 107 -1.43 4.96 -11.14
C VAL A 107 -2.91 5.08 -10.82
N LYS A 108 -3.77 4.92 -11.81
CA LYS A 108 -5.21 5.08 -11.61
C LYS A 108 -6.07 4.10 -12.38
N SER A 109 -7.32 3.93 -11.94
CA SER A 109 -8.37 3.20 -12.66
C SER A 109 -7.97 1.78 -13.07
N LEU A 110 -7.29 1.07 -12.17
CA LEU A 110 -6.68 -0.23 -12.45
C LEU A 110 -7.10 -1.26 -11.41
N ARG A 111 -7.47 -2.46 -11.86
CA ARG A 111 -7.60 -3.65 -11.01
C ARG A 111 -6.36 -4.51 -11.12
N ILE A 112 -5.86 -5.01 -9.98
CA ILE A 112 -4.87 -6.09 -9.95
C ILE A 112 -5.49 -7.31 -9.29
N THR A 113 -5.34 -8.47 -9.92
CA THR A 113 -5.68 -9.78 -9.36
C THR A 113 -4.52 -10.76 -9.53
N GLY A 114 -4.63 -11.92 -8.89
CA GLY A 114 -3.61 -12.95 -8.91
C GLY A 114 -3.51 -13.69 -7.59
N LYS A 115 -2.91 -14.88 -7.65
CA LYS A 115 -2.57 -15.68 -6.47
C LYS A 115 -1.07 -15.92 -6.47
N LEU A 116 -0.39 -15.25 -5.55
CA LEU A 116 1.05 -15.05 -5.58
C LEU A 116 1.68 -15.62 -4.32
N THR A 117 2.78 -16.35 -4.50
CA THR A 117 3.74 -16.62 -3.42
C THR A 117 5.06 -15.95 -3.78
N TYR A 118 5.51 -15.03 -2.95
CA TYR A 118 6.82 -14.41 -3.07
C TYR A 118 7.71 -14.91 -1.93
N THR A 119 8.79 -15.59 -2.28
CA THR A 119 9.74 -16.09 -1.28
C THR A 119 10.90 -15.12 -1.16
N ASP A 120 10.91 -14.38 -0.05
CA ASP A 120 11.93 -13.40 0.25
C ASP A 120 13.21 -14.06 0.79
N LYS A 121 14.34 -13.47 0.43
CA LYS A 121 15.69 -13.85 0.90
C LYS A 121 16.38 -12.68 1.63
N LEU A 122 15.70 -11.54 1.75
CA LEU A 122 16.22 -10.27 2.20
C LEU A 122 15.82 -9.99 3.65
N ASP A 123 16.65 -9.25 4.37
CA ASP A 123 16.31 -8.82 5.74
C ASP A 123 15.15 -7.80 5.76
N ILE A 124 14.76 -7.26 4.60
CA ILE A 124 13.69 -6.27 4.45
C ILE A 124 12.96 -6.42 3.11
N LEU A 125 11.63 -6.37 3.17
CA LEU A 125 10.77 -6.41 2.00
C LEU A 125 9.61 -5.43 2.17
N TYR A 126 9.36 -4.63 1.14
CA TYR A 126 8.15 -3.84 0.96
C TYR A 126 7.39 -4.44 -0.21
N ILE A 127 6.15 -4.85 0.05
CA ILE A 127 5.37 -5.54 -0.97
C ILE A 127 3.90 -5.11 -0.95
N GLY A 128 3.37 -4.87 -2.14
CA GLY A 128 1.95 -4.68 -2.35
C GLY A 128 1.55 -4.97 -3.79
N ALA A 129 0.25 -5.05 -4.08
CA ALA A 129 -0.20 -5.37 -5.42
C ALA A 129 0.24 -4.31 -6.44
N PHE A 130 0.06 -3.03 -6.12
CA PHE A 130 0.41 -1.93 -7.01
C PHE A 130 1.86 -1.51 -6.82
N ALA A 131 2.32 -1.35 -5.58
CA ALA A 131 3.65 -0.85 -5.31
C ALA A 131 4.34 -1.51 -4.12
N GLY A 132 5.63 -1.77 -4.21
CA GLY A 132 6.45 -1.97 -3.02
C GLY A 132 6.49 -0.69 -2.19
N VAL A 133 6.84 0.42 -2.84
CA VAL A 133 6.87 1.76 -2.25
C VAL A 133 6.16 2.76 -3.16
N ASN A 134 5.24 3.53 -2.59
CA ASN A 134 4.56 4.63 -3.28
C ASN A 134 5.05 5.98 -2.77
N MET A 135 5.59 6.85 -3.63
CA MET A 135 5.83 8.27 -3.33
C MET A 135 4.88 9.22 -4.08
N GLY A 136 4.15 8.70 -5.07
CA GLY A 136 3.24 9.42 -5.95
C GLY A 136 1.77 9.26 -5.58
N LEU A 137 0.91 9.07 -6.57
CA LEU A 137 -0.53 8.91 -6.42
C LEU A 137 -0.98 7.53 -6.92
N ILE A 138 -1.62 6.75 -6.05
CA ILE A 138 -2.41 5.58 -6.44
C ILE A 138 -3.88 5.94 -6.18
N THR A 139 -4.72 5.93 -7.21
CA THR A 139 -6.14 6.32 -7.03
C THR A 139 -7.11 5.51 -7.85
N CYS A 140 -8.32 5.30 -7.35
CA CYS A 140 -9.37 4.57 -8.10
C CYS A 140 -8.91 3.16 -8.48
N CYS A 141 -8.21 2.47 -7.57
CA CYS A 141 -7.58 1.18 -7.83
C CYS A 141 -8.13 0.08 -6.93
N VAL A 142 -8.16 -1.15 -7.46
CA VAL A 142 -8.70 -2.34 -6.77
C VAL A 142 -7.65 -3.43 -6.66
N SER A 143 -7.42 -3.91 -5.43
CA SER A 143 -6.56 -5.08 -5.18
C SER A 143 -7.38 -6.31 -4.78
N SER A 144 -7.47 -7.26 -5.69
CA SER A 144 -8.07 -8.58 -5.47
C SER A 144 -7.00 -9.67 -5.50
N VAL A 145 -5.80 -9.36 -5.00
CA VAL A 145 -4.65 -10.27 -4.97
C VAL A 145 -4.65 -11.11 -3.71
N ASP A 146 -4.41 -12.41 -3.85
CA ASP A 146 -4.04 -13.31 -2.76
C ASP A 146 -2.51 -13.45 -2.71
N LEU A 147 -1.86 -12.65 -1.87
CA LEU A 147 -0.41 -12.57 -1.75
C LEU A 147 0.09 -13.25 -0.47
N THR A 148 0.97 -14.24 -0.63
CA THR A 148 1.73 -14.85 0.47
C THR A 148 3.20 -14.51 0.33
N CYS A 149 3.79 -13.94 1.37
CA CYS A 149 5.21 -13.65 1.46
C CYS A 149 5.83 -14.65 2.43
N GLU A 150 6.70 -15.49 1.92
CA GLU A 150 7.51 -16.41 2.71
C GLU A 150 8.88 -15.80 2.95
N TYR A 151 9.57 -16.25 3.99
CA TYR A 151 10.92 -15.83 4.29
C TYR A 151 11.82 -17.06 4.38
N ILE A 152 12.82 -17.12 3.51
CA ILE A 152 13.91 -18.09 3.60
C ILE A 152 15.15 -17.31 4.01
N LYS A 153 15.63 -17.58 5.23
CA LYS A 153 16.86 -17.00 5.76
C LYS A 153 18.02 -17.32 4.82
N SER A 154 18.46 -16.33 4.06
CA SER A 154 19.69 -16.43 3.28
C SER A 154 20.83 -15.84 4.12
N GLY A 155 22.02 -16.43 4.06
CA GLY A 155 23.21 -15.80 4.63
C GLY A 155 23.66 -14.54 3.88
N ALA A 156 22.91 -14.12 2.85
CA ALA A 156 23.25 -12.99 2.00
C ALA A 156 22.87 -11.68 2.70
N LYS A 157 23.88 -10.97 3.19
CA LYS A 157 23.74 -9.56 3.59
C LYS A 157 23.58 -8.72 2.33
N THR A 158 22.36 -8.39 1.94
CA THR A 158 22.18 -7.38 0.90
C THR A 158 22.47 -6.00 1.48
N LYS A 159 23.40 -5.28 0.85
CA LYS A 159 23.64 -3.85 1.11
C LYS A 159 22.57 -3.04 0.38
N THR A 160 21.30 -3.27 0.71
CA THR A 160 20.23 -2.42 0.17
C THR A 160 20.34 -1.07 0.86
N LYS A 161 20.24 0.02 0.10
CA LYS A 161 20.08 1.35 0.69
C LYS A 161 18.75 1.34 1.45
N HIS A 162 18.80 1.24 2.77
CA HIS A 162 17.61 1.19 3.61
C HIS A 162 16.74 2.42 3.32
N LEU A 163 15.51 2.18 2.88
CA LEU A 163 14.51 3.23 2.81
C LEU A 163 14.07 3.54 4.25
N PHE A 164 14.66 4.60 4.80
CA PHE A 164 14.27 5.34 6.01
C PHE A 164 13.50 4.57 7.10
N VAL A 165 14.14 4.36 8.26
CA VAL A 165 13.51 4.05 9.57
C VAL A 165 12.84 2.65 9.66
N TYR A 166 12.85 1.83 8.60
CA TYR A 166 12.50 0.40 8.68
C TYR A 166 13.76 -0.42 8.59
N GLU A 167 14.08 -1.13 9.67
CA GLU A 167 15.41 -1.71 9.82
C GLU A 167 15.42 -3.21 9.50
N LYS A 168 14.29 -3.91 9.69
CA LYS A 168 14.10 -5.35 9.39
C LYS A 168 12.63 -5.74 9.22
N GLY A 169 12.39 -6.78 8.45
CA GLY A 169 11.10 -7.47 8.31
C GLY A 169 10.34 -7.14 7.03
N GLN A 170 9.23 -7.85 6.87
CA GLN A 170 8.32 -7.75 5.73
C GLN A 170 7.21 -6.74 6.03
N PHE A 171 6.93 -5.86 5.07
CA PHE A 171 5.90 -4.83 5.12
C PHE A 171 4.95 -5.04 3.95
N GLY A 172 3.90 -5.81 4.19
CA GLY A 172 2.89 -6.15 3.20
C GLY A 172 1.67 -5.24 3.29
N GLY A 173 1.30 -4.55 2.21
CA GLY A 173 -0.02 -3.94 2.09
C GLY A 173 -0.75 -4.42 0.85
N CYS A 174 -2.07 -4.61 0.89
CA CYS A 174 -2.78 -5.06 -0.31
C CYS A 174 -2.67 -4.07 -1.48
N VAL A 175 -2.51 -2.76 -1.22
CA VAL A 175 -2.28 -1.76 -2.27
C VAL A 175 -0.78 -1.46 -2.40
N ALA A 176 -0.14 -1.03 -1.32
CA ALA A 176 1.27 -0.70 -1.31
C ALA A 176 1.96 -1.25 -0.06
N GLY A 177 3.22 -1.69 -0.16
CA GLY A 177 4.00 -2.05 1.03
C GLY A 177 4.12 -0.86 1.99
N ILE A 178 4.72 0.24 1.51
CA ILE A 178 4.84 1.50 2.23
C ILE A 178 4.34 2.66 1.38
N ASN A 179 3.58 3.57 2.01
CA ASN A 179 3.11 4.80 1.40
C ASN A 179 3.84 6.05 1.95
N TYR A 180 4.58 6.70 1.06
CA TYR A 180 5.15 8.04 1.18
C TYR A 180 4.50 9.05 0.23
N GLY A 181 3.42 8.66 -0.46
CA GLY A 181 2.64 9.46 -1.39
C GLY A 181 1.20 9.62 -0.93
N ASN A 182 0.28 9.53 -1.89
CA ASN A 182 -1.15 9.56 -1.68
C ASN A 182 -1.79 8.26 -2.21
N ILE A 183 -2.70 7.68 -1.44
CA ILE A 183 -3.58 6.60 -1.86
C ILE A 183 -5.01 7.07 -1.65
N SER A 184 -5.80 7.15 -2.71
CA SER A 184 -7.19 7.61 -2.63
C SER A 184 -8.18 6.75 -3.39
N HIS A 185 -9.42 6.64 -2.93
CA HIS A 185 -10.46 5.90 -3.67
C HIS A 185 -10.02 4.47 -4.04
N CYS A 186 -9.33 3.78 -3.14
CA CYS A 186 -8.82 2.42 -3.38
C CYS A 186 -9.46 1.44 -2.42
N TYR A 187 -9.60 0.19 -2.85
CA TYR A 187 -9.98 -0.87 -1.92
C TYR A 187 -9.32 -2.19 -2.22
N SER A 188 -9.38 -3.09 -1.24
CA SER A 188 -8.87 -4.44 -1.36
C SER A 188 -9.84 -5.49 -0.84
N ASP A 189 -9.92 -6.64 -1.51
CA ASP A 189 -10.78 -7.76 -1.12
C ASP A 189 -10.16 -9.15 -1.20
N GLY A 190 -8.88 -9.23 -1.58
CA GLY A 190 -8.06 -10.44 -1.56
C GLY A 190 -7.48 -10.77 -0.19
N THR A 191 -6.24 -11.27 -0.17
CA THR A 191 -5.56 -11.76 1.02
C THR A 191 -4.11 -11.29 1.03
N ILE A 192 -3.58 -10.92 2.20
CA ILE A 192 -2.15 -10.72 2.36
C ILE A 192 -1.62 -11.46 3.58
N ARG A 193 -0.55 -12.23 3.37
CA ARG A 193 0.15 -12.98 4.40
C ARG A 193 1.63 -12.65 4.37
N VAL A 194 2.19 -12.28 5.51
CA VAL A 194 3.64 -12.12 5.70
C VAL A 194 4.13 -13.03 6.81
N THR A 195 5.20 -13.78 6.57
CA THR A 195 5.75 -14.73 7.55
C THR A 195 6.66 -14.06 8.58
N GLN A 196 7.23 -12.89 8.25
CA GLN A 196 8.18 -12.19 9.11
C GLN A 196 7.94 -10.68 9.13
N GLY A 197 6.76 -10.23 9.56
CA GLY A 197 6.50 -8.81 9.75
C GLY A 197 5.03 -8.42 9.80
N ARG A 198 4.74 -7.28 9.18
CA ARG A 198 3.47 -6.57 9.33
C ARG A 198 2.71 -6.58 8.01
N ALA A 199 1.43 -6.89 8.09
CA ALA A 199 0.50 -6.86 6.99
C ALA A 199 -0.65 -5.87 7.27
N ALA A 200 -1.16 -5.21 6.22
CA ALA A 200 -2.30 -4.32 6.32
C ALA A 200 -3.18 -4.31 5.06
N GLY A 201 -4.47 -3.98 5.22
CA GLY A 201 -5.42 -3.98 4.11
C GLY A 201 -5.22 -2.91 3.04
N ILE A 202 -4.49 -1.82 3.31
CA ILE A 202 -4.10 -0.83 2.28
C ILE A 202 -2.59 -0.72 2.20
N ALA A 203 -1.95 -0.27 3.28
CA ALA A 203 -0.50 -0.10 3.34
C ALA A 203 0.07 -0.46 4.70
N ALA A 204 1.19 -1.18 4.78
CA ALA A 204 1.78 -1.52 6.08
C ALA A 204 2.30 -0.28 6.82
N GLY A 205 2.79 0.73 6.09
CA GLY A 205 3.22 2.01 6.65
C GLY A 205 2.73 3.21 5.86
N ASN A 206 2.46 4.32 6.54
CA ASN A 206 2.08 5.61 5.93
C ASN A 206 2.85 6.79 6.54
N GLY A 207 3.27 7.72 5.69
CA GLY A 207 3.81 9.04 6.08
C GLY A 207 5.31 9.19 5.88
N LYS A 208 5.78 10.44 5.72
CA LYS A 208 7.13 10.78 5.24
C LYS A 208 8.25 10.13 6.07
N GLY A 209 9.13 9.38 5.42
CA GLY A 209 10.46 9.06 5.93
C GLY A 209 11.39 10.24 5.64
N VAL A 210 12.03 10.81 6.65
CA VAL A 210 12.96 11.94 6.45
C VAL A 210 14.21 11.42 5.73
N LYS A 211 14.35 11.78 4.45
CA LYS A 211 15.52 11.52 3.64
C LYS A 211 16.56 12.61 3.85
N GLY A 212 17.51 12.34 4.76
CA GLY A 212 18.65 13.23 5.06
C GLY A 212 18.63 13.79 6.48
N SER A 213 19.69 13.49 7.23
CA SER A 213 20.17 14.19 8.43
C SER A 213 19.24 14.39 9.64
N PHE A 214 18.18 13.60 9.80
CA PHE A 214 17.51 13.42 11.10
C PHE A 214 17.12 11.95 11.30
N GLY A 215 18.14 11.07 11.27
CA GLY A 215 18.03 9.74 11.83
C GLY A 215 18.23 9.85 13.33
N ILE A 216 17.18 9.66 14.14
CA ILE A 216 17.38 9.21 15.52
C ILE A 216 17.91 7.78 15.39
N SER A 217 19.22 7.65 15.21
CA SER A 217 19.91 6.40 15.45
C SER A 217 19.84 6.15 16.95
N VAL A 218 18.97 5.24 17.38
CA VAL A 218 19.11 4.60 18.70
C VAL A 218 20.23 3.56 18.60
N GLY A 219 21.44 4.05 18.35
CA GLY A 219 22.69 3.32 18.52
C GLY A 219 23.17 3.51 19.94
N SER A 220 23.64 2.44 20.57
CA SER A 220 23.92 2.31 22.01
C SER A 220 25.06 3.17 22.59
N LYS A 221 25.41 4.32 22.00
CA LYS A 221 26.35 5.30 22.56
C LYS A 221 26.01 6.74 22.10
N GLY A 222 25.22 7.46 22.90
CA GLY A 222 25.18 8.93 22.89
C GLY A 222 24.24 9.59 21.87
N MET A 223 23.45 10.55 22.35
CA MET A 223 22.61 11.46 21.56
C MET A 223 23.48 12.57 20.97
N SER A 224 23.46 12.76 19.65
CA SER A 224 24.00 13.97 19.02
C SER A 224 22.89 14.62 18.19
N MET A 225 22.51 15.84 18.59
CA MET A 225 21.56 16.71 17.90
C MET A 225 22.38 17.72 17.10
N SER A 226 22.35 17.67 15.77
CA SER A 226 22.74 18.81 14.94
C SER A 226 21.48 19.41 14.30
N ALA A 227 21.18 20.65 14.68
CA ALA A 227 19.99 21.38 14.24
C ALA A 227 20.33 22.28 13.05
N ALA A 228 19.59 22.10 11.95
CA ALA A 228 19.13 23.20 11.11
C ALA A 228 17.87 22.71 10.35
N PRO A 229 16.65 23.13 10.75
CA PRO A 229 15.44 22.78 10.03
C PRO A 229 15.44 23.56 8.71
N GLY A 230 15.86 22.93 7.62
CA GLY A 230 15.56 23.43 6.30
C GLY A 230 14.04 23.44 6.13
N ASN A 231 13.46 24.58 5.74
CA ASN A 231 12.05 24.76 5.37
C ASN A 231 11.68 23.87 4.17
N LEU A 232 11.59 22.56 4.36
CA LEU A 232 10.94 21.66 3.43
C LEU A 232 9.44 21.77 3.69
N PRO A 233 8.62 22.26 2.75
CA PRO A 233 7.17 22.27 2.93
C PRO A 233 6.71 20.84 3.24
N LEU A 234 6.02 20.67 4.36
CA LEU A 234 5.47 19.40 4.80
C LEU A 234 4.30 19.04 3.89
N VAL A 235 4.59 18.46 2.73
CA VAL A 235 3.55 17.92 1.84
C VAL A 235 2.89 16.74 2.56
N THR A 236 1.63 16.93 2.96
CA THR A 236 0.81 15.90 3.62
C THR A 236 0.73 14.63 2.77
N LYS A 237 0.92 13.46 3.38
CA LYS A 237 0.86 12.13 2.74
C LYS A 237 -0.38 11.39 3.25
N ARG A 238 -1.26 11.04 2.31
CA ARG A 238 -2.66 10.72 2.63
C ARG A 238 -3.03 9.30 2.23
N ILE A 239 -3.81 8.64 3.08
CA ILE A 239 -4.67 7.52 2.68
C ILE A 239 -6.10 7.98 2.90
N SER A 240 -6.92 7.99 1.86
CA SER A 240 -8.25 8.60 1.95
C SER A 240 -9.30 7.94 1.09
N TYR A 241 -10.54 7.94 1.55
CA TYR A 241 -11.63 7.33 0.80
C TYR A 241 -11.30 5.87 0.43
N CYS A 242 -10.70 5.11 1.34
CA CYS A 242 -10.27 3.74 1.09
C CYS A 242 -10.98 2.76 2.02
N TYR A 243 -11.21 1.53 1.58
CA TYR A 243 -11.70 0.48 2.46
C TYR A 243 -11.00 -0.85 2.19
N SER A 244 -11.06 -1.78 3.14
CA SER A 244 -10.53 -3.13 2.92
C SER A 244 -11.47 -4.17 3.50
N THR A 245 -11.84 -5.14 2.67
CA THR A 245 -12.47 -6.41 3.10
C THR A 245 -11.48 -7.56 3.09
N ALA A 246 -10.19 -7.30 2.83
CA ALA A 246 -9.17 -8.32 2.68
C ALA A 246 -8.90 -9.08 3.99
N SER A 247 -8.46 -10.33 3.87
CA SER A 247 -7.97 -11.13 4.99
C SER A 247 -6.48 -10.85 5.22
N ILE A 248 -6.10 -10.50 6.45
CA ILE A 248 -4.76 -9.99 6.76
C ILE A 248 -4.07 -10.91 7.77
N PHE A 249 -2.89 -11.40 7.41
CA PHE A 249 -2.11 -12.33 8.21
C PHE A 249 -0.69 -11.82 8.42
N GLY A 250 -0.32 -11.57 9.68
CA GLY A 250 1.04 -11.18 10.07
C GLY A 250 1.66 -12.19 11.01
N LYS A 251 2.88 -12.61 10.73
CA LYS A 251 3.62 -13.54 11.58
C LYS A 251 5.02 -13.01 11.88
N THR A 252 5.57 -13.44 13.01
CA THR A 252 7.00 -13.45 13.28
C THR A 252 7.36 -14.80 13.89
N ASP A 253 8.45 -15.43 13.45
CA ASP A 253 8.76 -16.84 13.73
C ASP A 253 10.07 -17.10 14.48
N GLU A 254 10.82 -16.08 14.90
CA GLU A 254 12.01 -16.28 15.73
C GLU A 254 12.14 -15.19 16.80
N GLU A 255 12.65 -15.59 17.98
CA GLU A 255 13.19 -14.69 19.02
C GLU A 255 13.86 -13.51 18.34
N GLY A 256 13.50 -12.28 18.73
CA GLY A 256 14.16 -11.05 18.28
C GLY A 256 15.67 -11.03 18.61
N ARG A 257 16.47 -11.83 17.92
CA ARG A 257 17.92 -11.95 18.04
C ARG A 257 18.56 -10.92 17.13
N GLY A 258 18.64 -9.73 17.70
CA GLY A 258 19.21 -8.49 17.20
C GLY A 258 18.75 -7.35 18.11
N LEU A 259 19.40 -6.18 18.07
CA LEU A 259 18.94 -5.03 18.86
C LEU A 259 17.51 -4.56 18.49
N ILE A 260 16.99 -4.95 17.32
CA ILE A 260 15.72 -4.50 16.75
C ILE A 260 14.79 -5.72 16.54
N LYS A 261 13.59 -5.69 17.12
CA LYS A 261 12.64 -6.81 17.11
C LYS A 261 11.55 -6.61 16.05
N VAL A 262 11.38 -7.60 15.17
CA VAL A 262 10.27 -7.64 14.19
C VAL A 262 8.97 -8.01 14.90
N VAL A 263 7.85 -7.47 14.43
CA VAL A 263 6.52 -7.71 15.00
C VAL A 263 5.64 -8.34 13.93
N GLY A 264 5.02 -9.47 14.26
CA GLY A 264 3.92 -10.06 13.52
C GLY A 264 2.65 -9.24 13.71
N ALA A 265 2.28 -8.41 12.73
CA ALA A 265 1.09 -7.57 12.82
C ALA A 265 0.11 -7.77 11.68
N ALA A 266 -1.18 -7.74 11.98
CA ALA A 266 -2.27 -7.76 11.00
C ALA A 266 -3.23 -6.60 11.27
N ASN A 267 -3.26 -5.62 10.38
CA ASN A 267 -4.03 -4.40 10.58
C ASN A 267 -5.07 -4.16 9.49
N GLY A 268 -6.21 -3.57 9.86
CA GLY A 268 -7.34 -3.43 8.94
C GLY A 268 -7.01 -2.60 7.70
N LEU A 269 -6.36 -1.45 7.89
CA LEU A 269 -6.02 -0.53 6.80
C LEU A 269 -4.54 -0.18 6.77
N VAL A 270 -4.01 0.25 7.92
CA VAL A 270 -2.60 0.66 8.06
C VAL A 270 -2.01 0.09 9.34
N SER A 271 -0.77 -0.40 9.30
CA SER A 271 -0.09 -0.90 10.51
C SER A 271 0.68 0.20 11.24
N ILE A 272 1.39 1.07 10.50
CA ILE A 272 2.26 2.10 11.07
C ILE A 272 1.92 3.46 10.47
N LEU A 273 1.68 4.46 11.32
CA LEU A 273 1.61 5.87 10.95
C LEU A 273 2.88 6.58 11.43
N ARG A 274 3.58 7.28 10.52
CA ARG A 274 4.81 8.03 10.81
C ARG A 274 4.67 9.48 10.36
N SER A 275 5.33 10.40 11.08
CA SER A 275 5.44 11.83 10.73
C SER A 275 4.16 12.66 10.93
N GLU A 276 4.39 13.95 11.19
CA GLU A 276 3.46 15.10 11.16
C GLU A 276 2.64 15.24 9.86
N SER A 277 3.07 14.58 8.77
CA SER A 277 2.43 14.65 7.46
C SER A 277 1.49 13.47 7.17
N SER A 278 1.43 12.44 8.02
CA SER A 278 0.58 11.28 7.81
C SER A 278 -0.87 11.59 8.16
N VAL A 279 -1.75 11.53 7.16
CA VAL A 279 -3.19 11.67 7.36
C VAL A 279 -3.93 10.46 6.83
N VAL A 280 -4.85 9.92 7.63
CA VAL A 280 -5.75 8.86 7.17
C VAL A 280 -7.19 9.17 7.53
N TYR A 281 -8.04 9.39 6.54
CA TYR A 281 -9.38 9.93 6.76
C TYR A 281 -10.38 9.36 5.76
N HIS A 282 -11.65 9.24 6.16
CA HIS A 282 -12.66 8.55 5.37
C HIS A 282 -12.17 7.17 4.92
N CYS A 283 -11.69 6.36 5.86
CA CYS A 283 -11.31 4.99 5.56
C CYS A 283 -12.06 4.00 6.44
N VAL A 284 -12.40 2.83 5.88
CA VAL A 284 -13.25 1.84 6.55
C VAL A 284 -12.57 0.46 6.58
N ALA A 285 -12.36 -0.08 7.78
CA ALA A 285 -11.91 -1.46 7.97
C ALA A 285 -13.14 -2.39 7.98
N LEU A 286 -13.26 -3.23 6.96
CA LEU A 286 -14.34 -4.22 6.75
C LEU A 286 -13.76 -5.64 6.60
N ASN A 287 -12.55 -5.86 7.13
CA ASN A 287 -11.74 -7.04 6.87
C ASN A 287 -12.47 -8.34 7.23
N LYS A 288 -12.37 -9.36 6.37
CA LYS A 288 -12.91 -10.70 6.62
C LYS A 288 -12.27 -11.39 7.82
N GLU A 289 -10.97 -11.16 8.03
CA GLU A 289 -10.21 -11.72 9.14
C GLU A 289 -8.92 -10.93 9.36
N LEU A 290 -8.55 -10.73 10.62
CA LEU A 290 -7.25 -10.21 11.03
C LEU A 290 -6.59 -11.22 11.96
N GLU A 291 -5.48 -11.83 11.53
CA GLU A 291 -4.75 -12.80 12.33
C GLU A 291 -3.28 -12.42 12.48
N ALA A 292 -2.82 -12.33 13.72
CA ALA A 292 -1.40 -12.13 14.04
C ALA A 292 -0.84 -13.28 14.85
N ARG A 293 0.37 -13.73 14.49
CA ARG A 293 1.11 -14.78 15.20
C ARG A 293 2.49 -14.29 15.62
N GLY A 294 2.94 -14.71 16.79
CA GLY A 294 4.28 -14.39 17.29
C GLY A 294 4.71 -15.29 18.45
N ASP A 295 5.97 -15.16 18.85
CA ASP A 295 6.60 -15.88 19.96
C ASP A 295 6.34 -15.22 21.34
N GLY A 296 5.84 -13.99 21.35
CA GLY A 296 5.48 -13.24 22.56
C GLY A 296 4.31 -12.29 22.36
N LYS A 297 3.63 -11.93 23.46
CA LYS A 297 2.44 -11.03 23.44
C LYS A 297 2.71 -9.65 22.83
N ALA A 298 3.96 -9.15 22.93
CA ALA A 298 4.37 -7.90 22.32
C ALA A 298 4.52 -8.00 20.78
N PHE A 299 4.61 -9.21 20.24
CA PHE A 299 4.99 -9.46 18.85
C PHE A 299 3.86 -10.04 17.99
N ALA A 300 2.71 -10.39 18.56
CA ALA A 300 1.50 -10.77 17.83
C ALA A 300 0.43 -9.67 17.99
N GLN A 301 0.26 -8.82 16.99
CA GLN A 301 -0.55 -7.60 17.06
C GLN A 301 -1.62 -7.57 15.93
N ALA A 302 -2.86 -7.96 16.24
CA ALA A 302 -3.99 -7.88 15.31
C ALA A 302 -5.00 -6.82 15.78
N SER A 303 -5.36 -5.90 14.89
CA SER A 303 -6.29 -4.80 15.20
C SER A 303 -6.78 -4.10 13.92
N PRO A 304 -8.06 -3.70 13.82
CA PRO A 304 -8.52 -2.86 12.71
C PRO A 304 -7.84 -1.47 12.70
N PHE A 305 -7.24 -1.06 13.81
CA PHE A 305 -6.56 0.23 13.97
C PHE A 305 -5.05 0.15 13.72
N PRO A 306 -4.40 1.28 13.41
CA PRO A 306 -2.95 1.37 13.40
C PRO A 306 -2.32 0.91 14.70
N GLN A 307 -1.23 0.17 14.57
CA GLN A 307 -0.55 -0.47 15.68
C GLN A 307 0.56 0.40 16.26
N ALA A 308 1.21 1.20 15.43
CA ALA A 308 2.22 2.16 15.87
C ALA A 308 1.92 3.54 15.29
N ILE A 309 1.87 4.53 16.18
CA ILE A 309 1.77 5.95 15.84
C ILE A 309 3.07 6.57 16.31
N LEU A 310 3.96 6.85 15.37
CA LEU A 310 5.31 7.31 15.65
C LEU A 310 5.38 8.80 15.31
N GLY A 311 5.19 9.63 16.33
CA GLY A 311 5.41 11.08 16.30
C GLY A 311 6.78 11.45 16.87
N ILE A 312 7.29 12.61 16.49
CA ILE A 312 8.48 13.22 17.13
C ILE A 312 7.99 14.00 18.34
N THR A 313 8.63 13.83 19.50
CA THR A 313 8.29 14.55 20.74
C THR A 313 8.32 16.06 20.51
N GLY A 314 7.24 16.77 20.81
CA GLY A 314 7.12 18.22 20.61
C GLY A 314 6.55 18.67 19.26
N VAL A 315 6.05 17.75 18.43
CA VAL A 315 5.44 18.01 17.11
C VAL A 315 4.03 17.40 17.02
N GLU A 316 3.14 17.94 16.19
CA GLU A 316 1.75 17.49 16.03
C GLU A 316 1.64 16.00 15.66
N ALA A 317 0.66 15.31 16.27
CA ALA A 317 0.44 13.88 16.07
C ALA A 317 -0.23 13.58 14.72
N PRO A 318 -0.03 12.36 14.14
CA PRO A 318 -0.76 11.94 12.94
C PRO A 318 -2.27 12.15 13.08
N ILE A 319 -2.89 12.65 12.01
CA ILE A 319 -4.32 12.91 11.95
C ILE A 319 -4.99 11.67 11.37
N PHE A 320 -5.90 11.07 12.12
CA PHE A 320 -6.63 9.93 11.58
C PHE A 320 -8.04 9.79 12.16
N GLN A 321 -8.95 9.35 11.29
CA GLN A 321 -10.29 8.88 11.63
C GLN A 321 -10.59 7.64 10.79
N PHE A 322 -10.95 6.56 11.47
CA PHE A 322 -11.29 5.29 10.84
C PHE A 322 -12.63 4.78 11.33
N TYR A 323 -13.40 4.21 10.40
CA TYR A 323 -14.59 3.44 10.67
C TYR A 323 -14.23 1.96 10.66
N TYR A 324 -14.88 1.15 11.48
CA TYR A 324 -14.64 -0.29 11.50
C TYR A 324 -15.91 -1.09 11.79
N CYS A 325 -15.98 -2.28 11.23
CA CYS A 325 -16.99 -3.27 11.59
C CYS A 325 -16.60 -3.96 12.91
N GLU A 326 -17.51 -4.02 13.88
CA GLU A 326 -17.26 -4.65 15.19
C GLU A 326 -17.13 -6.18 15.11
N GLU A 327 -17.69 -6.78 14.06
CA GLU A 327 -17.78 -8.22 13.87
C GLU A 327 -16.56 -8.82 13.16
N ILE A 328 -15.52 -8.01 12.88
CA ILE A 328 -14.28 -8.50 12.27
C ILE A 328 -13.66 -9.58 13.16
N PRO A 329 -13.45 -10.80 12.66
CA PRO A 329 -12.73 -11.84 13.39
C PRO A 329 -11.29 -11.41 13.63
N ILE A 330 -10.90 -11.26 14.90
CA ILE A 330 -9.54 -10.89 15.31
C ILE A 330 -8.93 -12.06 16.07
N ARG A 331 -7.85 -12.62 15.53
CA ARG A 331 -7.15 -13.76 16.13
C ARG A 331 -5.71 -13.40 16.43
N ARG A 332 -5.26 -13.74 17.64
CA ARG A 332 -3.89 -13.48 18.07
C ARG A 332 -3.32 -14.74 18.68
N TYR A 333 -2.23 -15.25 18.11
CA TYR A 333 -1.56 -16.43 18.61
C TYR A 333 -0.20 -16.06 19.18
N VAL A 334 0.08 -16.57 20.38
CA VAL A 334 1.41 -16.52 20.98
C VAL A 334 1.88 -17.94 21.23
N ASN A 335 2.98 -18.35 20.61
CA ASN A 335 3.46 -19.74 20.63
C ASN A 335 2.33 -20.72 20.27
N ASP A 336 1.62 -20.42 19.18
CA ASP A 336 0.43 -21.13 18.65
C ASP A 336 -0.76 -21.27 19.60
N LYS A 337 -0.73 -20.62 20.77
CA LYS A 337 -1.87 -20.53 21.67
C LYS A 337 -2.68 -19.28 21.36
N LEU A 338 -3.97 -19.47 21.08
CA LEU A 338 -4.92 -18.38 20.88
C LEU A 338 -5.05 -17.57 22.18
N LEU A 339 -4.85 -16.27 22.09
CA LEU A 339 -5.12 -15.33 23.19
C LEU A 339 -6.61 -15.02 23.28
N GLU A 340 -7.08 -14.74 24.49
CA GLU A 340 -8.43 -14.20 24.68
C GLU A 340 -8.64 -12.92 23.86
N THR A 341 -9.79 -12.86 23.20
CA THR A 341 -10.21 -11.70 22.42
C THR A 341 -10.33 -10.48 23.33
N LYS A 342 -9.47 -9.48 23.10
CA LYS A 342 -9.62 -8.20 23.80
C LYS A 342 -10.72 -7.39 23.12
N LYS A 343 -11.74 -7.00 23.90
CA LYS A 343 -12.71 -6.01 23.44
C LYS A 343 -11.97 -4.70 23.14
N LEU A 344 -12.12 -4.22 21.92
CA LEU A 344 -11.48 -3.00 21.47
C LEU A 344 -12.27 -1.79 21.98
N SER A 345 -11.58 -0.83 22.60
CA SER A 345 -12.15 0.44 23.04
C SER A 345 -11.31 1.59 22.48
N PRO A 346 -11.48 1.93 21.19
CA PRO A 346 -10.62 2.90 20.52
C PRO A 346 -10.95 4.33 20.94
N LYS A 347 -9.93 5.12 21.30
CA LYS A 347 -10.09 6.57 21.59
C LYS A 347 -10.30 7.44 20.33
N ARG A 348 -10.25 6.85 19.12
CA ARG A 348 -10.25 7.57 17.82
C ARG A 348 -10.78 6.72 16.64
N ALA A 349 -11.61 5.72 16.92
CA ALA A 349 -12.26 4.98 15.85
C ALA A 349 -13.75 4.89 16.12
N VAL A 350 -14.51 4.91 15.03
CA VAL A 350 -15.96 4.95 15.06
C VAL A 350 -16.45 3.57 14.66
N SER A 351 -17.20 2.94 15.56
CA SER A 351 -17.90 1.71 15.24
C SER A 351 -18.98 1.98 14.20
N LEU A 352 -19.08 1.10 13.19
CA LEU A 352 -20.14 1.20 12.19
C LEU A 352 -21.55 1.00 12.78
N SER A 353 -21.69 0.26 13.88
CA SER A 353 -22.99 0.05 14.54
C SER A 353 -23.50 1.31 15.26
N ALA A 354 -22.59 2.23 15.61
CA ALA A 354 -22.92 3.52 16.19
C ALA A 354 -23.26 4.59 15.13
N THR A 355 -23.17 4.25 13.85
CA THR A 355 -23.49 5.13 12.72
C THR A 355 -24.72 4.60 11.99
N GLN A 356 -25.67 5.47 11.62
CA GLN A 356 -26.81 5.10 10.77
C GLN A 356 -26.31 4.71 9.37
N GLU A 357 -26.98 3.79 8.68
CA GLU A 357 -26.57 3.25 7.36
C GLU A 357 -26.31 4.33 6.30
N GLU A 358 -27.15 5.37 6.27
CA GLU A 358 -26.99 6.54 5.39
C GLU A 358 -25.85 7.50 5.83
N SER A 359 -25.36 7.35 7.06
CA SER A 359 -24.27 8.11 7.68
C SER A 359 -22.98 7.31 7.84
N TRP A 360 -22.92 6.02 7.46
CA TRP A 360 -21.66 5.24 7.37
C TRP A 360 -20.60 5.93 6.51
N TRP A 361 -21.10 6.84 5.67
CA TRP A 361 -20.38 7.60 4.70
C TRP A 361 -20.43 9.10 4.99
N ARG A 362 -20.85 9.57 6.19
CA ARG A 362 -20.79 10.98 6.67
C ARG A 362 -20.31 11.07 8.14
N LEU A 363 -19.81 12.24 8.59
CA LEU A 363 -19.24 12.39 9.94
C LEU A 363 -20.31 12.30 11.06
N PRO A 364 -20.03 11.70 12.25
CA PRO A 364 -21.06 11.31 13.22
C PRO A 364 -21.62 12.38 14.19
N ASP A 365 -21.43 13.68 13.95
CA ASP A 365 -21.70 14.73 14.97
C ASP A 365 -22.12 16.09 14.40
N GLY A 366 -22.34 16.21 13.09
CA GLY A 366 -22.69 17.49 12.47
C GLY A 366 -21.56 18.53 12.52
N LEU A 367 -20.30 18.10 12.75
CA LEU A 367 -19.12 18.99 12.71
C LEU A 367 -18.91 19.62 11.33
N ASP A 368 -19.42 18.98 10.28
CA ASP A 368 -19.46 19.45 8.89
C ASP A 368 -20.12 20.85 8.77
N LYS A 369 -21.11 21.14 9.61
CA LYS A 369 -21.81 22.44 9.63
C LYS A 369 -21.07 23.54 10.40
N LYS A 370 -20.19 23.19 11.35
CA LYS A 370 -19.52 24.16 12.24
C LYS A 370 -18.19 24.68 11.71
N GLU A 371 -17.47 23.89 10.91
CA GLU A 371 -16.12 24.29 10.43
C GLU A 371 -16.10 24.92 9.03
N GLN A 372 -17.23 25.02 8.30
CA GLN A 372 -17.25 25.43 6.87
C GLN A 372 -16.25 24.67 5.97
N ARG A 373 -15.66 23.57 6.46
CA ARG A 373 -14.83 22.67 5.69
C ARG A 373 -15.77 21.69 5.01
N TYR A 374 -16.01 21.94 3.73
CA TYR A 374 -16.62 20.95 2.85
C TYR A 374 -15.69 19.74 2.77
N ILE A 375 -15.95 18.74 3.60
CA ILE A 375 -15.37 17.42 3.44
C ILE A 375 -16.55 16.50 3.20
N PRO A 376 -16.81 16.13 1.94
CA PRO A 376 -17.89 15.23 1.64
C PRO A 376 -17.59 13.94 2.37
N GLY A 377 -18.50 13.54 3.25
CA GLY A 377 -18.58 12.14 3.59
C GLY A 377 -18.62 11.34 2.28
N PHE A 378 -17.80 10.28 2.17
CA PHE A 378 -17.54 9.48 0.95
C PHE A 378 -18.47 9.87 -0.20
N PRO A 379 -18.11 10.86 -1.03
CA PRO A 379 -19.01 11.32 -2.05
C PRO A 379 -19.22 10.15 -3.00
N PHE A 380 -20.45 9.63 -3.03
CA PHE A 380 -20.87 8.83 -4.16
C PHE A 380 -20.95 9.77 -5.36
N GLY A 381 -20.22 9.44 -6.40
CA GLY A 381 -20.13 10.20 -7.63
C GLY A 381 -19.73 9.26 -8.76
N THR A 382 -19.81 9.77 -9.98
CA THR A 382 -19.58 8.97 -11.19
C THR A 382 -18.42 9.53 -12.01
N ASP A 383 -17.56 10.31 -11.37
CA ASP A 383 -16.41 10.96 -11.99
C ASP A 383 -15.12 10.66 -11.20
N ASP A 384 -13.99 11.11 -11.74
CA ASP A 384 -12.66 10.85 -11.18
C ASP A 384 -12.43 11.52 -9.81
N THR A 385 -13.27 12.48 -9.39
CA THR A 385 -13.15 13.18 -8.11
C THR A 385 -13.90 12.46 -6.99
N ALA A 386 -14.93 11.70 -7.33
CA ALA A 386 -15.76 10.96 -6.41
C ALA A 386 -16.20 9.63 -7.05
N PRO A 387 -15.30 8.71 -7.41
CA PRO A 387 -15.57 7.59 -8.31
C PRO A 387 -16.41 6.45 -7.70
N TRP A 388 -17.08 6.67 -6.58
CA TRP A 388 -17.76 5.60 -5.84
C TRP A 388 -19.24 5.50 -6.22
N GLN A 389 -19.71 4.28 -6.47
CA GLN A 389 -21.11 3.92 -6.56
C GLN A 389 -21.49 2.87 -5.51
N TRP A 390 -22.72 2.90 -5.02
CA TRP A 390 -23.22 1.87 -4.12
C TRP A 390 -23.65 0.63 -4.91
N ASP A 391 -23.00 -0.51 -4.65
CA ASP A 391 -23.43 -1.80 -5.17
C ASP A 391 -24.42 -2.45 -4.19
N ALA A 392 -25.72 -2.38 -4.52
CA ALA A 392 -26.78 -2.95 -3.69
C ALA A 392 -26.71 -4.48 -3.59
N GLN A 393 -26.14 -5.17 -4.59
CA GLN A 393 -26.01 -6.63 -4.57
C GLN A 393 -24.89 -7.05 -3.64
N ARG A 394 -23.73 -6.40 -3.74
CA ARG A 394 -22.56 -6.66 -2.88
C ARG A 394 -22.64 -5.96 -1.52
N LYS A 395 -23.61 -5.06 -1.34
CA LYS A 395 -23.82 -4.22 -0.15
C LYS A 395 -22.55 -3.47 0.27
N ARG A 396 -21.83 -2.91 -0.71
CA ARG A 396 -20.58 -2.16 -0.50
C ARG A 396 -20.40 -1.07 -1.56
N PRO A 397 -19.64 0.01 -1.29
CA PRO A 397 -19.23 0.94 -2.33
C PRO A 397 -18.25 0.25 -3.29
N VAL A 398 -18.38 0.49 -4.58
CA VAL A 398 -17.49 0.01 -5.65
C VAL A 398 -17.12 1.18 -6.53
N LEU A 399 -16.05 1.06 -7.31
CA LEU A 399 -15.71 2.13 -8.24
C LEU A 399 -16.72 2.13 -9.40
N TYR A 400 -17.07 3.31 -9.91
CA TYR A 400 -18.13 3.49 -10.91
C TYR A 400 -17.90 2.61 -12.13
N TRP A 401 -16.63 2.51 -12.58
CA TRP A 401 -16.26 1.73 -13.75
C TRP A 401 -16.49 0.22 -13.56
N GLU A 402 -16.54 -0.28 -12.31
CA GLU A 402 -16.86 -1.68 -12.02
C GLU A 402 -18.34 -2.01 -12.12
N THR A 403 -19.22 -1.00 -12.02
CA THR A 403 -20.68 -1.20 -12.15
C THR A 403 -21.15 -1.09 -13.59
N THR A 404 -20.37 -0.41 -14.43
CA THR A 404 -20.67 -0.18 -15.83
C THR A 404 -20.31 -1.36 -16.74
N GLU A 405 -19.62 -2.38 -16.22
CA GLU A 405 -19.32 -3.61 -16.97
C GLU A 405 -20.55 -4.53 -17.08
N LYS A 406 -21.39 -4.21 -18.07
CA LYS A 406 -21.92 -5.08 -19.15
C LYS A 406 -23.24 -4.50 -19.67
N LYS A 407 -23.15 -3.46 -20.50
CA LYS A 407 -24.24 -2.99 -21.38
C LYS A 407 -23.83 -2.90 -22.85
N ASN A 408 -22.84 -3.70 -23.25
CA ASN A 408 -22.60 -4.01 -24.66
C ASN A 408 -22.91 -5.50 -24.86
N GLU A 409 -24.20 -5.82 -24.93
CA GLU A 409 -24.71 -6.95 -25.71
C GLU A 409 -25.15 -6.44 -27.09
#